data_AF-A0A0Q2QSX4-F1
#
_entry.id   AF-A0A0Q2QSX4-F1
#
_cell.length_a   1.000
_cell.length_b   1.000
_cell.length_c   1.000
_cell.angle_alpha   90.00
_cell.angle_beta   90.00
_cell.angle_gamma   90.00
#
_symmetry.space_group_name_H-M   'P 1'
#
loop_
_entity.id
_entity.type
_entity.pdbx_description
1 polymer ?
#
loop_
_entity_poly.entity_id
_entity_poly.type
_entity_poly.pdbx_seq_one_letter_code
_entity_poly.pdbx_strand_id
1 'polypeptide(L)' 'MKQFEKFVGKQVYLTTPRAKYIGTLEHEDRFFIYLADCVVLVRSKRKSPYAVVRKGQILEMRVIGGEANGYTKT' A
#
# COMPACT_ATOMS: atom_id res chain seq x y z
N MET A 1 7.25 -15.71 -6.59
CA MET A 1 8.10 -14.51 -6.42
C MET A 1 7.31 -13.46 -5.66
N LYS A 2 7.87 -13.02 -4.53
CA LYS A 2 7.27 -12.02 -3.64
C LYS A 2 8.07 -10.73 -3.76
N GLN A 3 7.59 -9.82 -4.60
CA GLN A 3 8.31 -8.60 -5.02
C GLN A 3 8.15 -7.46 -4.00
N PHE A 4 7.05 -7.47 -3.25
CA PHE A 4 6.67 -6.37 -2.35
C PHE A 4 6.71 -6.75 -0.87
N GLU A 5 7.07 -7.97 -0.51
CA GLU A 5 7.17 -8.45 0.88
C GLU A 5 8.03 -7.55 1.77
N LYS A 6 9.13 -6.98 1.23
CA LYS A 6 10.01 -6.04 1.96
C LYS A 6 9.36 -4.70 2.34
N PHE A 7 8.16 -4.43 1.83
CA PHE A 7 7.38 -3.24 2.10
C PHE A 7 6.18 -3.51 3.01
N VAL A 8 5.96 -4.77 3.41
CA VAL A 8 4.89 -5.12 4.35
C VAL A 8 5.11 -4.38 5.68
N GLY A 9 4.03 -3.83 6.24
CA GLY A 9 4.04 -2.95 7.41
C GLY A 9 4.48 -1.51 7.13
N LYS A 10 4.90 -1.17 5.90
CA LYS A 10 5.32 0.19 5.53
C LYS A 10 4.18 0.94 4.85
N GLN A 11 4.16 2.25 5.07
CA GLN A 11 3.25 3.12 4.34
C GLN A 11 3.81 3.39 2.95
N VAL A 12 3.02 3.05 1.94
CA VAL A 12 3.37 3.15 0.53
C VAL A 12 2.46 4.15 -0.17
N TYR A 13 3.06 4.90 -1.09
CA TYR A 13 2.36 5.61 -2.14
C TYR A 13 2.51 4.80 -3.42
N LEU A 14 1.41 4.54 -4.13
CA LEU A 14 1.43 3.85 -5.41
C LEU A 14 0.46 4.43 -6.41
N THR A 15 0.78 4.27 -7.68
CA THR A 15 -0.01 4.78 -8.80
C THR A 15 -0.43 3.65 -9.72
N THR A 16 -1.66 3.78 -10.22
CA THR A 16 -2.24 2.92 -11.25
C THR A 16 -2.82 3.79 -12.36
N PRO A 17 -3.15 3.26 -13.54
CA PRO A 17 -3.78 4.05 -14.61
C PRO A 17 -5.07 4.75 -14.20
N ARG A 18 -5.76 4.26 -13.16
CA ARG A 18 -7.07 4.77 -12.73
C ARG A 18 -7.03 5.64 -11.47
N ALA A 19 -6.03 5.44 -10.63
CA ALA A 19 -6.06 5.92 -9.25
C ALA A 19 -4.66 6.01 -8.64
N LYS A 20 -4.52 6.89 -7.65
CA LYS A 20 -3.36 6.90 -6.75
C LYS A 20 -3.81 6.43 -5.37
N TYR A 21 -2.96 5.67 -4.69
CA TYR A 21 -3.24 5.10 -3.38
C TYR A 21 -2.13 5.50 -2.42
N ILE A 22 -2.52 5.84 -1.19
CA ILE A 22 -1.62 5.98 -0.05
C ILE A 22 -2.16 5.05 1.02
N GLY A 23 -1.37 4.11 1.53
CA GLY A 23 -1.83 3.19 2.55
C GLY A 23 -0.71 2.31 3.08
N THR A 24 -0.98 1.54 4.13
CA THR A 24 -0.02 0.59 4.70
C THR A 24 -0.12 -0.73 3.96
N LEU A 25 0.99 -1.25 3.44
CA LEU A 25 0.98 -2.56 2.79
C LEU A 25 0.88 -3.66 3.86
N GLU A 26 -0.23 -4.36 3.92
CA GLU A 26 -0.46 -5.44 4.90
C GLU A 26 -0.01 -6.79 4.35
N HIS A 27 -0.33 -7.06 3.09
CA HIS A 27 -0.14 -8.37 2.49
C HIS A 27 0.09 -8.29 0.98
N GLU A 28 0.77 -9.30 0.44
CA GLU A 28 0.83 -9.53 -0.99
C GLU A 28 0.59 -11.01 -1.31
N ASP A 29 -0.17 -11.25 -2.40
CA ASP A 29 -0.33 -12.59 -2.98
C ASP A 29 0.33 -12.66 -4.35
N ARG A 30 -0.02 -13.64 -5.20
CA ARG A 30 0.56 -13.78 -6.55
C ARG A 30 0.23 -12.60 -7.48
N PHE A 31 -0.95 -11.99 -7.36
CA PHE A 31 -1.48 -11.02 -8.33
C PHE A 31 -1.86 -9.67 -7.71
N PHE A 32 -2.05 -9.62 -6.39
CA PHE A 32 -2.58 -8.47 -5.68
C PHE A 32 -1.68 -8.06 -4.52
N ILE A 33 -1.82 -6.78 -4.18
CA ILE A 33 -1.36 -6.21 -2.92
C ILE A 33 -2.57 -5.67 -2.16
N TYR A 34 -2.45 -5.71 -0.85
CA TYR A 34 -3.50 -5.38 0.08
C TYR A 34 -3.05 -4.22 0.96
N LEU A 35 -3.79 -3.12 0.92
CA LEU A 35 -3.49 -1.90 1.66
C LEU A 35 -4.52 -1.66 2.76
N ALA A 36 -4.06 -1.36 3.96
CA ALA A 36 -4.87 -0.83 5.05
C ALA A 36 -4.75 0.70 5.17
N ASP A 37 -5.69 1.31 5.91
CA ASP A 37 -5.76 2.75 6.19
C ASP A 37 -5.57 3.62 4.93
N CYS A 38 -6.22 3.19 3.86
CA CYS A 38 -5.93 3.68 2.53
C CYS A 38 -6.65 5.01 2.23
N VAL A 39 -5.96 5.90 1.56
CA VAL A 39 -6.53 7.06 0.88
C VAL A 39 -6.41 6.83 -0.62
N VAL A 40 -7.57 6.75 -1.27
CA VAL A 40 -7.71 6.58 -2.71
C VAL A 40 -7.99 7.93 -3.35
N LEU A 41 -7.15 8.33 -4.29
CA LEU A 41 -7.27 9.58 -5.04
C LEU A 41 -7.75 9.26 -6.46
N VAL A 42 -9.07 9.39 -6.68
CA VAL A 42 -9.74 9.16 -7.97
C VAL A 42 -10.65 10.36 -8.22
N ARG A 43 -10.09 11.44 -8.77
CA ARG A 43 -10.70 12.80 -8.93
C ARG A 43 -11.07 13.52 -7.62
N SER A 44 -11.45 12.78 -6.59
CA SER A 44 -11.74 13.26 -5.23
C SER A 44 -11.00 12.38 -4.23
N LYS A 45 -10.64 12.95 -3.08
CA LYS A 45 -9.97 12.21 -2.00
C LYS A 45 -10.99 11.35 -1.27
N ARG A 46 -10.88 10.03 -1.38
CA ARG A 46 -11.73 9.08 -0.65
C ARG A 46 -10.89 8.30 0.36
N LYS A 47 -11.26 8.37 1.64
CA LYS A 47 -10.71 7.44 2.65
C LYS A 47 -11.40 6.09 2.48
N SER A 48 -10.60 5.03 2.44
CA SER A 48 -11.06 3.65 2.38
C SER A 48 -10.29 2.86 3.43
N PRO A 49 -10.96 2.15 4.36
CA PRO A 49 -10.25 1.37 5.38
C PRO A 49 -9.35 0.29 4.76
N TYR A 50 -9.69 -0.15 3.54
CA TYR A 50 -8.93 -1.15 2.82
C TYR A 50 -8.92 -0.89 1.31
N ALA A 51 -7.87 -1.32 0.61
CA ALA A 51 -7.81 -1.31 -0.85
C ALA A 51 -7.04 -2.53 -1.36
N VAL A 52 -7.54 -3.13 -2.44
CA VAL A 52 -6.89 -4.23 -3.14
C VAL A 52 -6.44 -3.74 -4.52
N VAL A 53 -5.15 -3.87 -4.81
CA VAL A 53 -4.57 -3.37 -6.07
C VAL A 53 -3.88 -4.51 -6.79
N ARG A 54 -4.14 -4.63 -8.09
CA ARG A 54 -3.52 -5.66 -8.93
C ARG A 54 -2.09 -5.23 -9.30
N LYS A 55 -1.11 -6.10 -9.05
CA LYS A 55 0.32 -5.82 -9.28
C LYS A 55 0.63 -5.40 -10.71
N GLY A 56 0.03 -6.08 -11.70
CA GLY A 56 0.18 -5.75 -13.12
C GLY A 56 -0.46 -4.42 -13.55
N GLN A 57 -1.05 -3.67 -12.62
CA GLN A 57 -1.58 -2.32 -12.86
C GLN A 57 -0.81 -1.24 -12.10
N ILE A 58 0.23 -1.61 -11.34
CA ILE A 58 1.07 -0.66 -10.61
C ILE A 58 2.07 -0.06 -11.59
N LEU A 59 2.03 1.26 -11.75
CA LEU A 59 2.97 2.01 -12.59
C LEU A 59 4.20 2.45 -11.79
N GLU A 60 3.96 2.93 -10.57
CA GLU A 60 5.00 3.38 -9.65
C GLU A 60 4.60 3.02 -8.22
N MET A 61 5.58 2.64 -7.40
CA MET A 61 5.41 2.48 -5.97
C MET A 61 6.63 3.00 -5.22
N ARG A 62 6.39 3.76 -4.15
CA ARG A 62 7.43 4.27 -3.26
C ARG A 62 6.97 4.18 -1.81
N VAL A 63 7.92 3.91 -0.92
CA VAL A 63 7.68 3.97 0.52
C VAL A 63 7.69 5.45 0.92
N ILE A 64 6.65 5.89 1.61
CA ILE A 64 6.50 7.26 2.09
C ILE A 64 6.49 7.36 3.62
N GLY A 65 6.46 6.22 4.30
CA GLY A 65 6.60 6.14 5.75
C GLY A 65 6.87 4.71 6.22
N GLY A 66 7.42 4.58 7.42
CA GLY A 66 7.60 3.31 8.10
C GLY A 66 9.02 3.08 8.62
N GLU A 67 9.22 3.42 9.89
CA GLU A 67 9.56 2.40 10.88
C GLU A 67 8.26 2.02 11.60
N ALA A 68 7.68 0.87 11.27
CA ALA A 68 6.74 0.21 12.15
C ALA A 68 7.54 -0.82 12.96
N ASN A 69 8.38 -0.35 13.88
CA ASN A 69 8.94 -1.20 14.93
C ASN A 69 9.27 -0.38 16.17
N GLY A 70 8.48 -0.60 17.21
CA GLY A 70 8.66 0.01 18.52
C GLY A 70 7.71 -0.59 19.54
N TYR A 71 7.59 -1.93 19.57
CA TYR A 71 7.23 -2.62 20.81
C TYR A 71 8.40 -2.38 21.79
N THR A 72 8.34 -1.32 22.59
CA THR A 72 9.06 -1.26 23.86
C THR A 72 8.04 -1.53 24.97
N LYS A 73 7.90 -2.81 25.29
CA LYS A 73 7.44 -3.25 26.63
C LYS A 73 8.69 -3.20 27.52
N THR A 74 8.78 -2.19 28.37
CA THR A 74 9.53 -2.22 29.65
C THR A 74 8.82 -1.28 30.61
#